data_AF-A0A8T2WF76-F1
#
_entry.id   AF-A0A8T2WF76-F1
#
_cell.length_a   1.000
_cell.length_b   1.000
_cell.length_c   1.000
_cell.angle_alpha   90.00
_cell.angle_beta   90.00
_cell.angle_gamma   90.00
#
_symmetry.space_group_name_H-M   'P 1'
#
loop_
_entity.id
_entity.type
_entity.pdbx_description
1 polymer ?
#
loop_
_entity_poly.entity_id
_entity_poly.type
_entity_poly.pdbx_seq_one_letter_code
_entity_poly.pdbx_strand_id
1 'polypeptide(L)'
;MIPSRKLRVLLILFLSSSLSNGVSKVDSTVDPFAMGNKPRKFSLGGIVDCTTRAGKEERVAMEMALQDFYSNATQRPRLCVKDSKGDSFRAASSGENDMIQSL
;
A
#
# COMPACT_ATOMS: atom_id res chain seq x y z
N MET A 1 11.72 -16.92 21.69
CA MET A 1 11.78 -15.47 21.96
C MET A 1 12.80 -14.85 21.02
N ILE A 2 12.36 -14.20 19.94
CA ILE A 2 13.26 -13.60 18.95
C ILE A 2 13.61 -12.18 19.43
N PRO A 3 14.89 -11.84 19.62
CA PRO A 3 15.28 -10.53 20.10
C PRO A 3 14.84 -9.43 19.13
N SER A 4 14.23 -8.37 19.66
CA SER A 4 13.57 -7.26 18.95
C SER A 4 14.41 -6.54 17.89
N ARG A 5 15.74 -6.70 17.94
CA ARG A 5 16.68 -6.18 16.93
C ARG A 5 16.71 -7.04 15.65
N LYS A 6 16.51 -8.35 15.78
CA LYS A 6 16.42 -9.28 14.64
C LYS A 6 15.08 -9.18 13.91
N LEU A 7 14.02 -8.73 14.60
CA LEU A 7 12.69 -8.54 14.02
C LEU A 7 12.65 -7.36 13.02
N ARG A 8 13.37 -6.28 13.30
CA ARG A 8 13.46 -5.11 12.40
C ARG A 8 14.23 -5.42 11.12
N VAL A 9 15.33 -6.16 11.23
CA VAL A 9 16.11 -6.60 10.07
C VAL A 9 15.30 -7.56 9.20
N LEU A 10 14.53 -8.47 9.81
CA LEU A 10 13.65 -9.38 9.09
C LEU A 10 12.52 -8.63 8.36
N LEU A 11 11.92 -7.62 9.00
CA LEU A 11 10.88 -6.78 8.38
C LEU A 11 11.41 -6.01 7.16
N ILE A 12 12.61 -5.41 7.27
CA ILE A 12 13.26 -4.69 6.16
C ILE A 12 13.61 -5.65 5.01
N LEU A 13 14.13 -6.85 5.33
CA LEU A 13 14.41 -7.87 4.31
C LEU A 13 13.12 -8.35 3.61
N PHE A 14 12.02 -8.53 4.35
CA PHE A 14 10.72 -8.93 3.78
C PHE A 14 10.15 -7.85 2.83
N LEU A 15 10.29 -6.58 3.19
CA LEU A 15 9.90 -5.44 2.34
C LEU A 15 10.80 -5.34 1.10
N SER A 16 12.08 -5.68 1.20
CA SER A 16 13.04 -5.59 0.09
C SER A 16 12.86 -6.72 -0.94
N SER A 17 12.56 -7.94 -0.49
CA SER A 17 12.30 -9.08 -1.40
C SER A 17 11.07 -8.88 -2.28
N SER A 18 10.14 -8.04 -1.85
CA SER A 18 8.93 -7.69 -2.60
C SER A 18 9.15 -6.56 -3.62
N LEU A 19 10.33 -5.90 -3.59
CA LEU A 19 10.67 -4.79 -4.49
C LEU A 19 11.57 -5.25 -5.65
N SER A 20 11.12 -6.26 -6.41
CA SER A 20 11.72 -6.58 -7.71
C SER A 20 10.64 -6.51 -8.79
N ASN A 21 10.49 -5.29 -9.32
CA ASN A 21 10.34 -4.92 -10.74
C ASN A 21 9.36 -3.74 -10.87
N GLY A 22 9.91 -2.57 -11.22
CA GLY A 22 9.15 -1.38 -11.59
C GLY A 22 9.51 -0.17 -10.75
N VAL A 23 10.55 0.59 -11.16
CA VAL A 23 10.67 1.98 -10.73
C VAL A 23 9.58 2.76 -11.48
N SER A 24 8.46 3.05 -10.82
CA SER A 24 7.52 4.02 -11.37
C SER A 24 8.02 5.40 -10.99
N LYS A 25 8.42 6.18 -12.00
CA LYS A 25 8.85 7.56 -11.87
C LYS A 25 7.65 8.38 -11.38
N VAL A 26 7.58 8.67 -10.09
CA VAL A 26 6.56 9.55 -9.54
C VAL A 26 6.94 10.99 -9.89
N ASP A 27 6.29 11.56 -10.91
CA ASP A 27 6.36 12.99 -11.15
C ASP A 27 5.48 13.68 -10.12
N SER A 28 6.12 14.27 -9.10
CA SER A 28 5.42 15.06 -8.09
C SER A 28 5.37 16.52 -8.56
N THR A 29 4.57 16.79 -9.59
CA THR A 29 4.15 18.17 -9.91
C THR A 29 2.81 18.45 -9.24
N VAL A 30 2.81 18.50 -7.90
CA VAL A 30 1.74 19.12 -7.14
C VAL A 30 2.06 20.61 -6.98
N ASP A 31 1.30 21.41 -7.70
CA ASP A 31 1.15 22.84 -7.60
C ASP A 31 0.93 23.29 -6.13
N PRO A 32 1.84 24.09 -5.53
CA PRO A 32 1.80 24.38 -4.09
C PRO A 32 0.67 25.30 -3.61
N PHE A 33 -0.29 25.69 -4.46
CA PHE A 33 -1.24 26.77 -4.14
C PHE A 33 -2.67 26.52 -4.65
N ALA A 34 -3.32 25.45 -4.20
CA ALA A 34 -4.78 25.33 -4.31
C ALA A 34 -5.41 25.31 -2.90
N MET A 35 -5.58 26.52 -2.35
CA MET A 35 -6.22 26.80 -1.07
C MET A 35 -7.73 26.53 -1.17
N GLY A 36 -8.13 25.32 -0.76
CA GLY A 36 -9.52 24.91 -0.62
C GLY A 36 -9.64 23.95 0.56
N ASN A 37 -10.16 24.42 1.68
CA ASN A 37 -10.16 23.76 3.00
C ASN A 37 -11.21 22.63 3.08
N LYS A 38 -11.14 21.66 2.18
CA LYS A 38 -11.87 20.40 2.27
C LYS A 38 -10.86 19.31 2.59
N PRO A 39 -11.04 18.49 3.63
CA PRO A 39 -10.18 17.35 3.87
C PRO A 39 -10.20 16.45 2.62
N ARG A 40 -9.10 16.47 1.86
CA ARG A 40 -8.98 15.65 0.65
C ARG A 40 -9.01 14.20 1.11
N LYS A 41 -10.07 13.48 0.74
CA LYS A 41 -10.14 12.04 0.91
C LYS A 41 -9.13 11.45 -0.06
N PHE A 42 -8.08 10.84 0.48
CA PHE A 42 -7.06 10.15 -0.29
C PHE A 42 -7.24 8.64 -0.09
N SER A 43 -7.00 7.84 -1.13
CA SER A 43 -7.15 6.38 -1.09
C SER A 43 -5.78 5.72 -1.27
N LEU A 44 -5.47 4.73 -0.45
CA LEU A 44 -4.29 3.87 -0.60
C LEU A 44 -4.74 2.57 -1.24
N GLY A 45 -4.22 2.24 -2.42
CA GLY A 45 -4.53 0.97 -3.05
C GLY A 45 -3.36 -0.02 -2.99
N GLY A 46 -3.68 -1.30 -3.02
CA GLY A 46 -2.71 -2.40 -3.02
C GLY A 46 -3.23 -3.62 -3.76
N ILE A 47 -2.34 -4.37 -4.39
CA ILE A 47 -2.67 -5.59 -5.12
C ILE A 47 -1.83 -6.71 -4.52
N VAL A 48 -2.50 -7.75 -4.05
CA VAL A 48 -1.86 -8.81 -3.26
C VAL A 48 -2.42 -10.16 -3.67
N ASP A 49 -1.58 -11.18 -3.72
CA ASP A 49 -2.08 -12.55 -3.87
C ASP A 49 -2.51 -13.14 -2.52
N CYS A 50 -3.80 -13.02 -2.19
CA CYS A 50 -4.35 -13.49 -0.92
C CYS A 50 -4.49 -15.03 -0.86
N THR A 51 -4.19 -15.74 -1.94
CA THR A 51 -4.17 -17.22 -1.93
C THR A 51 -2.89 -17.75 -1.28
N THR A 52 -1.82 -16.96 -1.31
CA THR A 52 -0.54 -17.31 -0.70
C THR A 52 -0.48 -16.89 0.76
N ARG A 53 0.42 -17.53 1.52
CA ARG A 53 0.73 -17.11 2.89
C ARG A 53 1.35 -15.71 2.91
N ALA A 54 2.30 -15.44 2.01
CA ALA A 54 3.00 -14.16 1.94
C ALA A 54 2.01 -13.01 1.71
N GLY A 55 1.06 -13.15 0.77
CA GLY A 55 0.07 -12.10 0.54
C GLY A 55 -0.89 -11.89 1.71
N LYS A 56 -1.24 -12.93 2.47
CA LYS A 56 -2.03 -12.75 3.71
C LYS A 56 -1.24 -11.96 4.75
N GLU A 57 0.04 -12.26 4.93
CA GLU A 57 0.92 -11.52 5.84
C GLU A 57 1.10 -10.06 5.39
N GLU A 58 1.24 -9.81 4.08
CA GLU A 58 1.33 -8.47 3.50
C GLU A 58 0.06 -7.64 3.73
N ARG A 59 -1.12 -8.25 3.52
CA ARG A 59 -2.41 -7.60 3.81
C ARG A 59 -2.51 -7.15 5.27
N VAL A 60 -2.15 -8.05 6.20
CA VAL A 60 -2.14 -7.72 7.63
C VAL A 60 -1.14 -6.60 7.94
N ALA A 61 0.05 -6.62 7.32
CA ALA A 61 1.04 -5.56 7.48
C ALA A 61 0.53 -4.20 6.99
N MET A 62 -0.18 -4.14 5.85
CA MET A 62 -0.82 -2.92 5.37
C MET A 62 -1.89 -2.39 6.34
N GLU A 63 -2.74 -3.28 6.86
CA GLU A 63 -3.78 -2.91 7.84
C GLU A 63 -3.14 -2.37 9.14
N MET A 64 -2.06 -2.98 9.61
CA MET A 64 -1.30 -2.50 10.77
C MET A 64 -0.62 -1.15 10.52
N ALA A 65 -0.01 -0.95 9.35
CA ALA A 65 0.62 0.31 8.98
C ALA A 65 -0.41 1.46 8.90
N LEU A 66 -1.61 1.17 8.40
CA LEU A 66 -2.72 2.12 8.35
C LEU A 66 -3.21 2.50 9.76
N GLN A 67 -3.31 1.52 10.66
CA GLN A 67 -3.68 1.75 12.05
C GLN A 67 -2.66 2.63 12.78
N ASP A 68 -1.37 2.39 12.56
CA ASP A 68 -0.28 3.22 13.10
C ASP A 68 -0.36 4.66 12.55
N PHE A 69 -0.61 4.81 11.24
CA PHE A 69 -0.79 6.10 10.59
C PHE A 69 -1.98 6.90 11.17
N TYR A 70 -3.13 6.25 11.39
CA TYR A 70 -4.32 6.91 11.94
C TYR A 70 -4.15 7.47 13.35
N SER A 71 -3.17 6.98 14.10
CA SER A 71 -2.92 7.45 15.47
C SER A 71 -2.38 8.88 15.50
N ASN A 72 -1.77 9.36 14.40
CA ASN A 72 -1.11 10.67 14.34
C ASN A 72 -1.56 11.55 13.16
N ALA A 73 -2.43 11.03 12.28
CA ALA A 73 -2.83 11.72 11.05
C ALA A 73 -4.22 12.37 11.15
N THR A 74 -4.33 13.60 10.65
CA THR A 74 -5.60 14.33 10.49
C THR A 74 -6.46 13.75 9.36
N GLN A 75 -5.85 13.00 8.45
CA GLN A 75 -6.51 12.37 7.32
C GLN A 75 -6.52 10.85 7.49
N ARG A 76 -7.65 10.23 7.17
CA ARG A 76 -7.82 8.78 7.23
C ARG A 76 -7.97 8.22 5.82
N PRO A 77 -6.87 7.73 5.20
CA PRO A 77 -6.97 7.13 3.89
C PRO A 77 -7.84 5.87 3.90
N ARG A 78 -8.59 5.66 2.82
CA ARG A 78 -9.29 4.38 2.59
C ARG A 78 -8.32 3.38 1.98
N LEU A 79 -8.16 2.22 2.61
CA LEU A 79 -7.35 1.14 2.05
C LEU A 79 -8.20 0.28 1.09
N CYS A 80 -7.77 0.19 -0.15
CA CYS A 80 -8.40 -0.56 -1.23
C CYS A 80 -7.47 -1.69 -1.69
N VAL A 81 -7.54 -2.86 -1.05
CA VAL A 81 -6.75 -4.03 -1.46
C VAL A 81 -7.53 -4.90 -2.43
N LYS A 82 -6.89 -5.32 -3.52
CA LYS A 82 -7.44 -6.23 -4.52
C LYS A 82 -6.64 -7.52 -4.56
N ASP A 83 -7.35 -8.64 -4.48
CA ASP A 83 -6.76 -9.97 -4.50
C ASP A 83 -6.45 -10.39 -5.94
N SER A 84 -5.17 -10.62 -6.28
CA SER A 84 -4.77 -11.08 -7.60
C SER A 84 -5.07 -12.56 -7.83
N LYS A 85 -5.13 -13.38 -6.78
CA LYS A 85 -5.21 -14.86 -6.87
C LYS A 85 -4.11 -15.51 -7.72
N GLY A 86 -2.93 -14.90 -7.75
CA GLY A 86 -1.81 -15.38 -8.57
C GLY A 86 -1.96 -15.11 -10.06
N ASP A 87 -2.98 -14.37 -10.48
CA ASP A 87 -3.22 -14.00 -11.88
C ASP A 87 -2.61 -12.63 -12.19
N SER A 88 -1.65 -12.63 -13.12
CA SER A 88 -0.91 -11.43 -13.54
C SER A 88 -1.76 -10.45 -14.35
N PHE A 89 -2.72 -10.91 -15.16
CA PHE A 89 -3.65 -10.03 -15.88
C PHE A 89 -4.63 -9.38 -14.92
N ARG A 90 -5.08 -10.12 -13.92
CA ARG A 90 -5.94 -9.60 -12.85
C ARG A 90 -5.22 -8.57 -11.99
N ALA A 91 -3.94 -8.78 -11.71
CA ALA A 91 -3.11 -7.79 -11.05
C ALA A 91 -2.99 -6.51 -11.90
N ALA A 92 -2.65 -6.63 -13.18
CA ALA A 92 -2.51 -5.46 -14.06
C ALA A 92 -3.82 -4.66 -14.20
N SER A 93 -4.92 -5.34 -14.52
CA SER A 93 -6.23 -4.71 -14.73
C SER A 93 -6.81 -4.07 -13.47
N SER A 94 -6.50 -4.60 -12.29
CA SER A 94 -6.93 -4.04 -11.01
C SER A 94 -6.23 -2.74 -10.65
N GLY A 95 -4.99 -2.54 -11.13
CA GLY A 95 -4.27 -1.28 -10.97
C GLY A 95 -4.86 -0.16 -11.82
N GLU A 96 -5.34 -0.51 -13.02
CA GLU A 96 -5.84 0.46 -14.00
C GLU A 96 -7.29 0.89 -13.73
N ASN A 97 -8.19 -0.04 -13.39
CA ASN A 97 -9.63 0.24 -13.38
C ASN A 97 -10.21 0.60 -12.01
N ASP A 98 -9.65 0.08 -10.91
CA ASP A 98 -10.27 0.18 -9.57
C ASP A 98 -9.52 1.14 -8.62
N MET A 99 -8.20 1.28 -8.78
CA MET A 99 -7.41 2.21 -7.97
C MET A 99 -7.49 3.66 -8.46
N ILE A 100 -7.61 3.89 -9.78
CA ILE A 100 -7.61 5.24 -10.37
C ILE A 100 -8.99 5.92 -10.29
N GLN A 101 -10.10 5.17 -10.32
CA GLN A 101 -11.46 5.73 -10.23
C GLN A 101 -11.87 6.18 -8.80
N SER A 102 -10.98 6.01 -7.82
CA SER A 102 -11.21 6.40 -6.42
C SER A 102 -10.65 7.79 -6.06
N LEU A 103 -10.15 8.54 -7.05
CA LEU A 103 -9.62 9.92 -6.97
C LEU A 103 -10.67 10.93 -7.44
#